data_AF-A0A508AW89-F1
#
_entry.id   AF-A0A508AW89-F1
#
_cell.length_a   1.000
_cell.length_b   1.000
_cell.length_c   1.000
_cell.angle_alpha   90.00
_cell.angle_beta   90.00
_cell.angle_gamma   90.00
#
_symmetry.space_group_name_H-M   'P 1'
#
loop_
_entity.id
_entity.type
_entity.pdbx_description
1 polymer ?
#
loop_
_entity_poly.entity_id
_entity_poly.type
_entity_poly.pdbx_seq_one_letter_code
_entity_poly.pdbx_strand_id
1 'polypeptide(L)'
;AGTDSHRNPHTGITRFDDGLTPVPSAALSVPDADQLARLLALGPVRLRLALDCGWDGEYTSQNVIGQIDGSAHPEEVVLIGGHLDSWDLGTGAVDDGAGVGITMAAGALIGRLPQRPARSIRVVAFANEEQGLHGGKAYAEAHKDQVHRHVIGAESDFGAGRIYGYSSSAPAYAEAADRAIAEALAPLGIEHMPGQGGPGPDIGPIAAKGAAWARLAQDGTDYFDLHHTPDDTLDKIDPQALAQNVAAYAVFAYLAASIENAQGFGFGSAPKAEDTSTIGK
;
A
#
# COMPACT_ATOMS: atom_id res chain seq x y z
N ALA A 1 -7.81 -13.77 6.74
CA ALA A 1 -8.84 -14.58 7.43
C ALA A 1 -9.61 -13.63 8.32
N GLY A 2 -10.94 -13.63 8.23
CA GLY A 2 -11.77 -12.68 8.96
C GLY A 2 -11.68 -12.85 10.47
N THR A 3 -11.82 -11.74 11.19
CA THR A 3 -11.94 -11.69 12.65
C THR A 3 -13.38 -11.44 13.12
N ASP A 4 -14.30 -11.24 12.17
CA ASP A 4 -15.70 -10.94 12.43
C ASP A 4 -16.55 -12.19 12.76
N SER A 5 -17.73 -11.93 13.32
CA SER A 5 -18.77 -12.94 13.57
C SER A 5 -19.97 -12.82 12.63
N HIS A 6 -19.86 -12.02 11.56
CA HIS A 6 -20.90 -11.92 10.55
C HIS A 6 -20.89 -13.17 9.67
N ARG A 7 -22.04 -13.45 9.06
CA ARG A 7 -22.18 -14.61 8.18
C ARG A 7 -21.75 -14.28 6.74
N ASN A 8 -20.69 -13.48 6.61
CA ASN A 8 -20.11 -13.02 5.35
C ASN A 8 -18.74 -13.68 5.17
N PRO A 9 -18.50 -14.45 4.09
CA PRO A 9 -17.16 -14.93 3.78
C PRO A 9 -16.30 -13.78 3.24
N HIS A 10 -15.01 -13.81 3.57
CA HIS A 10 -14.01 -12.99 2.91
C HIS A 10 -13.69 -13.59 1.54
N THR A 11 -13.80 -12.79 0.47
CA THR A 11 -13.27 -13.20 -0.85
C THR A 11 -11.77 -12.95 -0.93
N GLY A 12 -11.15 -13.17 -2.08
CA GLY A 12 -9.70 -13.00 -2.27
C GLY A 12 -9.16 -13.80 -3.44
N ILE A 13 -7.96 -13.42 -3.90
CA ILE A 13 -7.32 -14.09 -5.02
C ILE A 13 -6.97 -15.53 -4.68
N THR A 14 -7.34 -16.45 -5.57
CA THR A 14 -6.90 -17.84 -5.52
C THR A 14 -5.89 -18.08 -6.63
N ARG A 15 -4.69 -18.57 -6.27
CA ARG A 15 -3.65 -18.94 -7.24
C ARG A 15 -3.54 -20.45 -7.34
N PHE A 16 -3.42 -20.93 -8.56
CA PHE A 16 -3.17 -22.34 -8.87
C PHE A 16 -1.78 -22.48 -9.46
N ASP A 17 -1.03 -23.48 -9.03
CA ASP A 17 0.30 -23.74 -9.57
C ASP A 17 0.23 -24.28 -11.00
N ASP A 18 1.24 -23.93 -11.79
CA ASP A 18 1.37 -24.41 -13.17
C ASP A 18 1.43 -25.94 -13.23
N GLY A 19 0.69 -26.52 -14.18
CA GLY A 19 0.66 -27.96 -14.41
C GLY A 19 -0.24 -28.75 -13.45
N LEU A 20 -0.89 -28.10 -12.49
CA LEU A 20 -1.92 -28.72 -11.64
C LEU A 20 -3.31 -28.46 -12.19
N THR A 21 -4.23 -29.43 -12.02
CA THR A 21 -5.64 -29.22 -12.32
C THR A 21 -6.28 -28.40 -11.20
N PRO A 22 -6.82 -27.20 -11.50
CA PRO A 22 -7.50 -26.38 -10.50
C PRO A 22 -8.70 -27.12 -9.90
N VAL A 23 -8.90 -26.96 -8.59
CA VAL A 23 -10.09 -27.45 -7.89
C VAL A 23 -10.97 -26.28 -7.46
N PRO A 24 -12.31 -26.42 -7.52
CA PRO A 24 -13.22 -25.38 -7.02
C PRO A 24 -12.87 -25.02 -5.58
N SER A 25 -12.69 -23.72 -5.33
CA SER A 25 -12.27 -23.17 -4.05
C SER A 25 -13.23 -22.06 -3.65
N ALA A 26 -13.65 -22.05 -2.38
CA ALA A 26 -14.57 -21.05 -1.85
C ALA A 26 -14.28 -20.83 -0.36
N ALA A 27 -14.56 -19.62 0.12
CA ALA A 27 -14.49 -19.27 1.52
C ALA A 27 -15.83 -19.54 2.23
N LEU A 28 -15.75 -19.85 3.52
CA LEU A 28 -16.89 -19.86 4.43
C LEU A 28 -16.74 -18.72 5.44
N SER A 29 -17.85 -18.16 5.88
CA SER A 29 -17.86 -17.26 7.04
C SER A 29 -17.37 -18.00 8.29
N VAL A 30 -16.81 -17.28 9.26
CA VAL A 30 -16.36 -17.88 10.53
C VAL A 30 -17.49 -18.65 11.24
N PRO A 31 -18.72 -18.10 11.37
CA PRO A 31 -19.83 -18.84 11.98
C PRO A 31 -20.21 -20.13 11.24
N ASP A 32 -20.15 -20.14 9.89
CA ASP A 32 -20.45 -21.34 9.10
C ASP A 32 -19.32 -22.37 9.20
N ALA A 33 -18.06 -21.94 9.26
CA ALA A 33 -16.91 -22.81 9.49
C ALA A 33 -16.99 -23.48 10.88
N ASP A 34 -17.31 -22.71 11.92
CA ASP A 34 -17.55 -23.23 13.27
C ASP A 34 -18.69 -24.24 13.30
N GLN A 35 -19.78 -23.96 12.59
CA GLN A 35 -20.90 -24.87 12.49
C GLN A 35 -20.52 -26.16 11.75
N LEU A 36 -19.75 -26.06 10.67
CA LEU A 36 -19.23 -27.22 9.95
C LEU A 36 -18.31 -28.06 10.84
N ALA A 37 -17.43 -27.43 11.62
CA ALA A 37 -16.56 -28.11 12.58
C ALA A 37 -17.37 -28.87 13.65
N ARG A 38 -18.44 -28.25 14.19
CA ARG A 38 -19.37 -28.92 15.13
C ARG A 38 -20.06 -30.12 14.49
N LEU A 39 -20.48 -30.03 13.24
CA LEU A 39 -21.11 -31.15 12.53
C LEU A 39 -20.13 -32.29 12.25
N LEU A 40 -18.89 -31.97 11.85
CA LEU A 40 -17.84 -32.96 11.62
C LEU A 40 -17.49 -33.73 12.91
N ALA A 41 -17.58 -33.09 14.08
CA ALA A 41 -17.39 -33.76 15.37
C ALA A 41 -18.49 -34.79 15.69
N LEU A 42 -19.67 -34.71 15.05
CA LEU A 42 -20.78 -35.66 15.24
C LEU A 42 -20.75 -36.82 14.24
N GLY A 43 -20.00 -36.70 13.14
CA GLY A 43 -19.86 -37.75 12.14
C GLY A 43 -19.62 -37.22 10.72
N PRO A 44 -19.63 -38.10 9.70
CA PRO A 44 -19.40 -37.70 8.32
C PRO A 44 -20.44 -36.68 7.82
N VAL A 45 -19.94 -35.60 7.21
CA VAL A 45 -20.76 -34.54 6.60
C VAL A 45 -20.63 -34.62 5.08
N ARG A 46 -21.75 -34.47 4.37
CA ARG A 46 -21.76 -34.31 2.91
C ARG A 46 -22.07 -32.86 2.56
N LEU A 47 -21.17 -32.23 1.81
CA LEU A 47 -21.35 -30.87 1.28
C LEU A 47 -21.70 -30.90 -0.20
N ARG A 48 -22.47 -29.91 -0.66
CA ARG A 48 -22.68 -29.61 -2.07
C ARG A 48 -22.16 -28.21 -2.33
N LEU A 49 -21.08 -28.11 -3.09
CA LEU A 49 -20.53 -26.84 -3.57
C LEU A 49 -21.02 -26.60 -5.00
N ALA A 50 -21.56 -25.42 -5.25
CA ALA A 50 -21.98 -24.97 -6.57
C ALA A 50 -21.43 -23.56 -6.77
N LEU A 51 -20.50 -23.41 -7.71
CA LEU A 51 -19.85 -22.16 -8.04
C LEU A 51 -20.07 -21.89 -9.53
N ASP A 52 -20.49 -20.67 -9.84
CA ASP A 52 -20.59 -20.16 -11.21
C ASP A 52 -19.60 -19.00 -11.36
N CYS A 53 -18.33 -19.38 -11.48
CA CYS A 53 -17.21 -18.46 -11.53
C CYS A 53 -16.13 -19.01 -12.46
N GLY A 54 -15.36 -18.12 -13.08
CA GLY A 54 -14.27 -18.49 -13.97
C GLY A 54 -13.63 -17.25 -14.58
N TRP A 55 -12.64 -17.50 -15.43
CA TRP A 55 -11.94 -16.45 -16.18
C TRP A 55 -12.65 -16.23 -17.51
N ASP A 56 -12.97 -14.98 -17.83
CA ASP A 56 -13.52 -14.58 -19.13
C ASP A 56 -12.55 -13.67 -19.86
N GLY A 57 -11.51 -14.26 -20.45
CA GLY A 57 -10.53 -13.52 -21.26
C GLY A 57 -9.61 -12.58 -20.47
N GLU A 58 -9.03 -11.63 -21.19
CA GLU A 58 -8.09 -10.64 -20.68
C GLU A 58 -8.65 -9.24 -20.86
N TYR A 59 -8.40 -8.35 -19.89
CA TYR A 59 -8.89 -6.98 -19.92
C TYR A 59 -7.76 -5.99 -19.68
N THR A 60 -7.93 -4.77 -20.22
CA THR A 60 -7.01 -3.66 -19.97
C THR A 60 -7.51 -2.81 -18.82
N SER A 61 -6.69 -2.68 -17.77
CA SER A 61 -6.87 -1.72 -16.69
C SER A 61 -5.82 -0.60 -16.77
N GLN A 62 -5.88 0.40 -15.90
CA GLN A 62 -5.05 1.62 -15.99
C GLN A 62 -4.65 2.14 -14.62
N ASN A 63 -3.34 2.30 -14.39
CA ASN A 63 -2.86 3.15 -13.30
C ASN A 63 -3.25 4.60 -13.60
N VAL A 64 -3.81 5.30 -12.62
CA VAL A 64 -4.12 6.74 -12.72
C VAL A 64 -3.04 7.52 -11.98
N ILE A 65 -2.37 8.44 -12.68
CA ILE A 65 -1.19 9.13 -12.15
C ILE A 65 -1.42 10.65 -12.14
N GLY A 66 -1.30 11.27 -10.97
CA GLY A 66 -1.19 12.70 -10.79
C GLY A 66 0.23 13.09 -10.39
N GLN A 67 0.74 14.23 -10.87
CA GLN A 67 2.07 14.72 -10.52
C GLN A 67 2.05 16.20 -10.17
N ILE A 68 2.75 16.54 -9.10
CA ILE A 68 3.12 17.91 -8.73
C ILE A 68 4.60 18.07 -9.06
N ASP A 69 4.91 18.90 -10.04
CA ASP A 69 6.30 19.09 -10.46
C ASP A 69 7.12 19.82 -9.40
N GLY A 70 8.28 19.24 -9.07
CA GLY A 70 9.29 19.86 -8.23
C GLY A 70 9.86 21.14 -8.84
N SER A 71 10.39 22.00 -7.98
CA SER A 71 10.96 23.30 -8.39
C SER A 71 12.43 23.23 -8.79
N ALA A 72 13.21 22.35 -8.17
CA ALA A 72 14.67 22.27 -8.35
C ALA A 72 15.11 20.94 -9.01
N HIS A 73 14.43 19.84 -8.66
CA HIS A 73 14.71 18.47 -9.12
C HIS A 73 13.42 17.80 -9.63
N PRO A 74 12.77 18.34 -10.68
CA PRO A 74 11.49 17.83 -11.19
C PRO A 74 11.55 16.37 -11.67
N GLU A 75 12.75 15.86 -12.00
CA GLU A 75 12.99 14.48 -12.38
C GLU A 75 13.01 13.49 -11.20
N GLU A 76 13.28 13.95 -9.98
CA GLU A 76 13.26 13.12 -8.77
C GLU A 76 11.82 13.03 -8.22
N VAL A 77 11.42 11.84 -7.76
CA VAL A 77 10.03 11.51 -7.45
C VAL A 77 9.90 10.93 -6.05
N VAL A 78 9.10 11.59 -5.21
CA VAL A 78 8.46 10.97 -4.05
C VAL A 78 7.14 10.35 -4.52
N LEU A 79 7.00 9.05 -4.35
CA LEU A 79 5.83 8.28 -4.78
C LEU A 79 4.90 8.05 -3.58
N ILE A 80 3.64 8.43 -3.71
CA ILE A 80 2.58 8.04 -2.78
C ILE A 80 1.42 7.40 -3.55
N GLY A 81 0.73 6.44 -2.95
CA GLY A 81 -0.41 5.81 -3.63
C GLY A 81 -1.27 4.91 -2.76
N GLY A 82 -2.21 4.29 -3.44
CA GLY A 82 -3.13 3.23 -3.01
C GLY A 82 -3.71 2.58 -4.27
N HIS A 83 -4.51 1.53 -4.16
CA HIS A 83 -5.06 0.84 -5.33
C HIS A 83 -6.53 1.20 -5.58
N LEU A 84 -6.89 1.31 -6.86
CA LEU A 84 -8.17 1.84 -7.31
C LEU A 84 -9.23 0.75 -7.51
N ASP A 85 -8.81 -0.50 -7.74
CA ASP A 85 -9.70 -1.65 -7.75
C ASP A 85 -10.09 -2.07 -6.33
N SER A 86 -11.08 -2.95 -6.23
CA SER A 86 -11.53 -3.59 -5.00
C SER A 86 -12.23 -4.89 -5.35
N TRP A 87 -12.56 -5.69 -4.35
CA TRP A 87 -13.47 -6.82 -4.51
C TRP A 87 -14.93 -6.38 -4.75
N ASP A 88 -15.67 -7.28 -5.38
CA ASP A 88 -16.99 -7.04 -5.98
C ASP A 88 -18.17 -7.15 -5.02
N LEU A 89 -17.94 -7.55 -3.77
CA LEU A 89 -18.99 -7.82 -2.78
C LEU A 89 -19.44 -6.58 -2.01
N GLY A 90 -18.53 -5.63 -1.78
CA GLY A 90 -18.75 -4.42 -1.00
C GLY A 90 -18.69 -3.16 -1.86
N THR A 91 -18.10 -2.10 -1.31
CA THR A 91 -17.86 -0.85 -2.04
C THR A 91 -16.38 -0.43 -2.05
N GLY A 92 -15.47 -1.29 -1.57
CA GLY A 92 -14.03 -1.02 -1.57
C GLY A 92 -13.66 0.22 -0.75
N ALA A 93 -14.33 0.44 0.39
CA ALA A 93 -14.20 1.69 1.13
C ALA A 93 -12.92 1.72 1.97
N VAL A 94 -12.66 0.68 2.76
CA VAL A 94 -11.41 0.52 3.50
C VAL A 94 -10.31 -0.12 2.63
N ASP A 95 -10.69 -0.72 1.50
CA ASP A 95 -9.82 -1.54 0.66
C ASP A 95 -10.07 -1.31 -0.85
N ASP A 96 -9.45 -0.31 -1.48
CA ASP A 96 -8.58 0.74 -0.89
C ASP A 96 -9.06 2.16 -1.25
N GLY A 97 -10.38 2.38 -1.23
CA GLY A 97 -10.96 3.71 -1.38
C GLY A 97 -10.42 4.71 -0.35
N ALA A 98 -10.11 4.23 0.86
CA ALA A 98 -9.47 5.00 1.92
C ALA A 98 -8.07 5.46 1.53
N GLY A 99 -7.18 4.56 1.11
CA GLY A 99 -5.79 4.88 0.74
C GLY A 99 -5.69 5.76 -0.49
N VAL A 100 -6.53 5.51 -1.51
CA VAL A 100 -6.70 6.42 -2.65
C VAL A 100 -7.13 7.81 -2.18
N GLY A 101 -8.13 7.89 -1.31
CA GLY A 101 -8.62 9.16 -0.76
C GLY A 101 -7.56 9.90 0.07
N ILE A 102 -6.83 9.19 0.91
CA ILE A 102 -5.75 9.71 1.76
C ILE A 102 -4.65 10.33 0.91
N THR A 103 -4.13 9.58 -0.06
CA THR A 103 -2.97 10.01 -0.85
C THR A 103 -3.32 11.10 -1.85
N MET A 104 -4.50 11.04 -2.48
CA MET A 104 -5.00 12.12 -3.34
C MET A 104 -5.25 13.40 -2.55
N ALA A 105 -5.85 13.33 -1.35
CA ALA A 105 -6.06 14.51 -0.52
C ALA A 105 -4.74 15.14 -0.05
N ALA A 106 -3.77 14.32 0.36
CA ALA A 106 -2.42 14.79 0.69
C ALA A 106 -1.76 15.49 -0.50
N GLY A 107 -1.78 14.89 -1.68
CA GLY A 107 -1.31 15.52 -2.92
C GLY A 107 -2.02 16.84 -3.22
N ALA A 108 -3.35 16.87 -3.14
CA ALA A 108 -4.14 18.09 -3.39
C ALA A 108 -3.82 19.22 -2.40
N LEU A 109 -3.57 18.92 -1.13
CA LEU A 109 -3.14 19.89 -0.12
C LEU A 109 -1.78 20.48 -0.47
N ILE A 110 -0.81 19.62 -0.82
CA ILE A 110 0.54 20.06 -1.19
C ILE A 110 0.51 20.90 -2.48
N GLY A 111 -0.26 20.49 -3.49
CA GLY A 111 -0.38 21.19 -4.76
C GLY A 111 -1.00 22.59 -4.65
N ARG A 112 -1.68 22.90 -3.54
CA ARG A 112 -2.24 24.24 -3.23
C ARG A 112 -1.27 25.14 -2.47
N LEU A 113 -0.12 24.65 -2.04
CA LEU A 113 0.87 25.47 -1.34
C LEU A 113 1.50 26.48 -2.31
N PRO A 114 1.83 27.70 -1.82
CA PRO A 114 2.48 28.71 -2.64
C PRO A 114 3.92 28.33 -3.02
N GLN A 115 4.58 27.54 -2.15
CA GLN A 115 5.91 27.02 -2.38
C GLN A 115 5.83 25.57 -2.80
N ARG A 116 6.41 25.26 -3.98
CA ARG A 116 6.56 23.90 -4.45
C ARG A 116 7.75 23.22 -3.76
N PRO A 117 7.68 21.90 -3.49
CA PRO A 117 8.83 21.15 -3.03
C PRO A 117 9.97 21.15 -4.06
N ALA A 118 11.15 20.72 -3.64
CA ALA A 118 12.32 20.62 -4.52
C ALA A 118 12.11 19.52 -5.59
N ARG A 119 11.62 18.36 -5.15
CA ARG A 119 11.36 17.16 -5.97
C ARG A 119 9.89 17.05 -6.35
N SER A 120 9.60 16.29 -7.40
CA SER A 120 8.24 15.99 -7.78
C SER A 120 7.57 15.04 -6.80
N ILE A 121 6.28 15.23 -6.57
CA ILE A 121 5.44 14.28 -5.83
C ILE A 121 4.49 13.65 -6.83
N ARG A 122 4.51 12.33 -6.91
CA ARG A 122 3.64 11.54 -7.78
C ARG A 122 2.64 10.77 -6.93
N VAL A 123 1.37 10.98 -7.22
CA VAL A 123 0.25 10.25 -6.62
C VAL A 123 -0.24 9.22 -7.63
N VAL A 124 -0.29 7.95 -7.24
CA VAL A 124 -0.73 6.86 -8.12
C VAL A 124 -1.89 6.13 -7.47
N ALA A 125 -2.99 6.01 -8.22
CA ALA A 125 -4.03 5.03 -7.95
C ALA A 125 -3.71 3.81 -8.83
N PHE A 126 -3.14 2.77 -8.22
CA PHE A 126 -2.69 1.58 -8.92
C PHE A 126 -3.90 0.75 -9.38
N ALA A 127 -3.73 0.03 -10.47
CA ALA A 127 -4.77 -0.83 -11.02
C ALA A 127 -4.52 -2.29 -10.71
N ASN A 128 -5.57 -3.01 -10.31
CA ASN A 128 -5.57 -4.45 -10.24
C ASN A 128 -4.50 -4.99 -9.28
N GLU A 129 -4.44 -4.39 -8.09
CA GLU A 129 -3.64 -4.88 -6.94
C GLU A 129 -4.15 -6.27 -6.56
N GLU A 130 -5.47 -6.43 -6.47
CA GLU A 130 -6.13 -7.57 -5.83
C GLU A 130 -5.86 -8.89 -6.54
N GLN A 131 -5.71 -8.84 -7.86
CA GLN A 131 -5.39 -10.01 -8.69
C GLN A 131 -3.89 -10.32 -8.73
N GLY A 132 -3.05 -9.52 -8.07
CA GLY A 132 -1.63 -9.77 -7.89
C GLY A 132 -0.72 -8.64 -8.36
N LEU A 133 -0.97 -7.40 -7.91
CA LEU A 133 -0.08 -6.24 -8.05
C LEU A 133 0.18 -5.85 -9.50
N HIS A 134 -0.81 -6.01 -10.39
CA HIS A 134 -0.58 -5.79 -11.83
C HIS A 134 -0.17 -4.34 -12.11
N GLY A 135 -0.81 -3.39 -11.44
CA GLY A 135 -0.54 -1.96 -11.52
C GLY A 135 0.85 -1.59 -11.02
N GLY A 136 1.20 -2.00 -9.79
CA GLY A 136 2.53 -1.80 -9.22
C GLY A 136 3.64 -2.45 -10.06
N LYS A 137 3.42 -3.67 -10.56
CA LYS A 137 4.38 -4.35 -11.47
C LYS A 137 4.56 -3.60 -12.79
N ALA A 138 3.47 -3.18 -13.42
CA ALA A 138 3.51 -2.43 -14.66
C ALA A 138 4.22 -1.07 -14.47
N TYR A 139 3.93 -0.37 -13.37
CA TYR A 139 4.61 0.87 -13.00
C TYR A 139 6.12 0.65 -12.79
N ALA A 140 6.49 -0.35 -11.99
CA ALA A 140 7.88 -0.67 -11.70
C ALA A 140 8.65 -1.05 -12.97
N GLU A 141 8.03 -1.78 -13.91
CA GLU A 141 8.64 -2.13 -15.18
C GLU A 141 8.83 -0.91 -16.09
N ALA A 142 7.81 -0.05 -16.21
CA ALA A 142 7.89 1.19 -16.98
C ALA A 142 8.96 2.16 -16.46
N HIS A 143 9.26 2.12 -15.15
CA HIS A 143 10.23 2.99 -14.49
C HIS A 143 11.55 2.31 -14.12
N LYS A 144 11.80 1.07 -14.55
CA LYS A 144 12.97 0.27 -14.12
C LYS A 144 14.32 0.95 -14.39
N ASP A 145 14.46 1.66 -15.50
CA ASP A 145 15.71 2.35 -15.87
C ASP A 145 15.84 3.73 -15.18
N GLN A 146 14.80 4.14 -14.45
CA GLN A 146 14.67 5.41 -13.72
C GLN A 146 14.44 5.20 -12.21
N VAL A 147 14.70 4.00 -11.69
CA VAL A 147 14.52 3.68 -10.26
C VAL A 147 15.34 4.62 -9.38
N HIS A 148 16.55 4.99 -9.80
CA HIS A 148 17.41 5.96 -9.09
C HIS A 148 16.80 7.35 -8.92
N ARG A 149 15.73 7.68 -9.69
CA ARG A 149 14.97 8.93 -9.55
C ARG A 149 13.84 8.81 -8.53
N HIS A 150 13.45 7.61 -8.11
CA HIS A 150 12.44 7.40 -7.09
C HIS A 150 13.11 7.45 -5.72
N VAL A 151 13.02 8.62 -5.08
CA VAL A 151 13.76 8.91 -3.85
C VAL A 151 13.22 8.13 -2.66
N ILE A 152 11.90 8.01 -2.57
CA ILE A 152 11.20 7.16 -1.60
C ILE A 152 9.73 6.98 -2.04
N GLY A 153 9.16 5.80 -1.78
CA GLY A 153 7.76 5.47 -2.07
C GLY A 153 6.98 5.02 -0.83
N ALA A 154 5.73 5.43 -0.68
CA ALA A 154 4.82 4.97 0.37
C ALA A 154 3.44 4.65 -0.22
N GLU A 155 2.72 3.75 0.42
CA GLU A 155 1.38 3.36 0.02
C GLU A 155 0.50 3.21 1.25
N SER A 156 -0.73 3.70 1.14
CA SER A 156 -1.78 3.55 2.14
C SER A 156 -2.69 2.46 1.61
N ASP A 157 -2.74 1.33 2.28
CA ASP A 157 -3.44 0.13 1.81
C ASP A 157 -3.73 -0.81 2.99
N PHE A 158 -4.22 -0.23 4.08
CA PHE A 158 -4.55 -0.97 5.29
C PHE A 158 -5.66 -0.28 6.08
N GLY A 159 -6.73 0.09 5.35
CA GLY A 159 -7.90 0.73 5.90
C GLY A 159 -7.78 2.24 6.10
N ALA A 160 -8.52 2.76 7.07
CA ALA A 160 -8.53 4.18 7.45
C ALA A 160 -8.16 4.41 8.92
N GLY A 161 -7.70 3.35 9.61
CA GLY A 161 -7.28 3.43 11.00
C GLY A 161 -6.11 4.38 11.19
N ARG A 162 -5.94 4.89 12.41
CA ARG A 162 -4.91 5.88 12.73
C ARG A 162 -3.53 5.31 12.45
N ILE A 163 -2.65 6.12 11.86
CA ILE A 163 -1.23 5.77 11.75
C ILE A 163 -0.62 5.87 13.14
N TYR A 164 0.03 4.79 13.60
CA TYR A 164 0.73 4.75 14.88
C TYR A 164 2.25 4.65 14.73
N GLY A 165 2.75 4.25 13.55
CA GLY A 165 4.16 3.99 13.34
C GLY A 165 4.68 4.51 12.00
N TYR A 166 5.94 4.95 11.99
CA TYR A 166 6.68 5.32 10.78
C TYR A 166 8.00 4.55 10.73
N SER A 167 8.30 3.98 9.57
CA SER A 167 9.57 3.31 9.30
C SER A 167 9.90 3.47 7.82
N SER A 168 11.17 3.34 7.46
CA SER A 168 11.58 3.37 6.05
C SER A 168 12.79 2.48 5.79
N SER A 169 13.06 2.24 4.52
CA SER A 169 14.33 1.73 4.03
C SER A 169 15.25 2.85 3.54
N ALA A 170 15.12 4.07 4.09
CA ALA A 170 16.00 5.16 3.71
C ALA A 170 17.47 4.74 3.86
N PRO A 171 18.32 4.95 2.85
CA PRO A 171 19.72 4.60 2.93
C PRO A 171 20.43 5.47 3.98
N ALA A 172 21.59 5.02 4.48
CA ALA A 172 22.32 5.70 5.56
C ALA A 172 22.61 7.19 5.27
N TYR A 173 22.84 7.57 4.00
CA TYR A 173 23.06 8.97 3.64
C TYR A 173 21.81 9.86 3.80
N ALA A 174 20.62 9.26 3.88
CA ALA A 174 19.33 9.92 4.05
C ALA A 174 18.80 9.83 5.49
N GLU A 175 19.55 9.24 6.44
CA GLU A 175 19.12 9.03 7.84
C GLU A 175 18.64 10.32 8.53
N ALA A 176 19.32 11.45 8.29
CA ALA A 176 18.91 12.72 8.89
C ALA A 176 17.57 13.22 8.33
N ALA A 177 17.29 12.98 7.04
CA ALA A 177 16.02 13.35 6.43
C ALA A 177 14.90 12.45 6.93
N ASP A 178 15.15 11.15 7.03
CA ASP A 178 14.24 10.16 7.61
C ASP A 178 13.88 10.51 9.06
N ARG A 179 14.88 10.83 9.89
CA ARG A 179 14.66 11.29 11.27
C ARG A 179 13.86 12.59 11.34
N ALA A 180 14.12 13.56 10.46
CA ALA A 180 13.37 14.81 10.43
C ALA A 180 11.89 14.59 10.07
N ILE A 181 11.60 13.65 9.15
CA ILE A 181 10.23 13.22 8.86
C ILE A 181 9.60 12.60 10.10
N ALA A 182 10.29 11.67 10.76
CA ALA A 182 9.80 11.01 11.96
C ALA A 182 9.48 12.00 13.10
N GLU A 183 10.37 12.98 13.33
CA GLU A 183 10.15 14.06 14.31
C GLU A 183 8.94 14.92 13.97
N ALA A 184 8.70 15.20 12.68
CA ALA A 184 7.53 15.96 12.23
C ALA A 184 6.22 15.16 12.31
N LEU A 185 6.27 13.83 12.25
CA LEU A 185 5.13 12.95 12.42
C LEU A 185 4.78 12.70 13.90
N ALA A 186 5.73 12.83 14.83
CA ALA A 186 5.54 12.57 16.26
C ALA A 186 4.35 13.33 16.90
N PRO A 187 4.08 14.62 16.59
CA PRO A 187 2.90 15.34 17.10
C PRO A 187 1.55 14.74 16.68
N LEU A 188 1.51 13.93 15.62
CA LEU A 188 0.30 13.20 15.18
C LEU A 188 0.09 11.87 15.94
N GLY A 189 0.96 11.56 16.91
CA GLY A 189 0.96 10.31 17.66
C GLY A 189 1.62 9.16 16.92
N ILE A 190 2.52 9.45 15.97
CA ILE A 190 3.19 8.45 15.13
C ILE A 190 4.59 8.22 15.68
N GLU A 191 4.86 7.00 16.15
CA GLU A 191 6.17 6.58 16.67
C GLU A 191 7.16 6.29 15.54
N HIS A 192 8.43 6.64 15.75
CA HIS A 192 9.49 6.20 14.86
C HIS A 192 9.92 4.75 15.18
N MET A 193 9.73 3.84 14.24
CA MET A 193 9.91 2.40 14.40
C MET A 193 10.93 1.85 13.38
N PRO A 194 12.20 2.31 13.42
CA PRO A 194 13.19 1.98 12.39
C PRO A 194 13.42 0.47 12.25
N GLY A 195 13.57 0.00 11.02
CA GLY A 195 13.82 -1.41 10.71
C GLY A 195 12.58 -2.31 10.82
N GLN A 196 11.40 -1.76 11.07
CA GLN A 196 10.15 -2.51 11.10
C GLN A 196 9.36 -2.37 9.80
N GLY A 197 8.67 -3.42 9.38
CA GLY A 197 7.78 -3.42 8.22
C GLY A 197 8.48 -3.64 6.88
N GLY A 198 7.84 -3.18 5.82
CA GLY A 198 8.24 -3.30 4.43
C GLY A 198 7.48 -2.31 3.54
N PRO A 199 7.72 -2.32 2.22
CA PRO A 199 6.94 -1.52 1.29
C PRO A 199 5.47 -1.95 1.30
N GLY A 200 4.56 -1.03 0.98
CA GLY A 200 3.18 -1.40 0.62
C GLY A 200 3.16 -2.29 -0.64
N PRO A 201 2.04 -2.99 -0.90
CA PRO A 201 1.97 -3.99 -1.95
C PRO A 201 2.39 -3.49 -3.35
N ASP A 202 1.87 -2.38 -3.87
CA ASP A 202 2.24 -1.85 -5.18
C ASP A 202 3.55 -1.05 -5.20
N ILE A 203 4.04 -0.62 -4.02
CA ILE A 203 5.42 -0.09 -3.88
C ILE A 203 6.46 -1.22 -3.93
N GLY A 204 6.10 -2.42 -3.48
CA GLY A 204 6.97 -3.60 -3.42
C GLY A 204 7.72 -3.88 -4.73
N PRO A 205 7.05 -3.94 -5.90
CA PRO A 205 7.69 -4.16 -7.20
C PRO A 205 8.81 -3.17 -7.54
N ILE A 206 8.64 -1.87 -7.28
CA ILE A 206 9.68 -0.87 -7.58
C ILE A 206 10.77 -0.85 -6.50
N ALA A 207 10.42 -1.12 -5.25
CA ALA A 207 11.37 -1.32 -4.16
C ALA A 207 12.30 -2.52 -4.43
N ALA A 208 11.77 -3.62 -4.97
CA ALA A 208 12.56 -4.78 -5.38
C ALA A 208 13.57 -4.46 -6.51
N LYS A 209 13.29 -3.45 -7.33
CA LYS A 209 14.22 -2.92 -8.33
C LYS A 209 15.19 -1.88 -7.75
N GLY A 210 15.00 -1.48 -6.50
CA GLY A 210 15.97 -0.73 -5.72
C GLY A 210 15.56 0.65 -5.22
N ALA A 211 14.31 1.06 -5.38
CA ALA A 211 13.78 2.29 -4.76
C ALA A 211 13.68 2.12 -3.24
N ALA A 212 13.84 3.21 -2.49
CA ALA A 212 13.53 3.19 -1.06
C ALA A 212 12.02 3.20 -0.83
N TRP A 213 11.57 2.62 0.28
CA TRP A 213 10.18 2.65 0.71
C TRP A 213 10.04 3.31 2.08
N ALA A 214 8.87 3.86 2.35
CA ALA A 214 8.40 4.25 3.68
C ALA A 214 7.10 3.52 3.98
N ARG A 215 6.92 3.18 5.26
CA ARG A 215 5.73 2.61 5.83
C ARG A 215 5.16 3.56 6.85
N LEU A 216 3.92 3.97 6.64
CA LEU A 216 3.11 4.65 7.64
C LEU A 216 2.11 3.61 8.16
N ALA A 217 2.45 2.95 9.27
CA ALA A 217 1.71 1.80 9.79
C ALA A 217 0.36 2.23 10.39
N GLN A 218 -0.73 1.80 9.76
CA GLN A 218 -2.09 2.01 10.21
C GLN A 218 -2.51 0.95 11.24
N ASP A 219 -3.31 1.37 12.22
CA ASP A 219 -4.02 0.46 13.12
C ASP A 219 -5.13 -0.23 12.34
N GLY A 220 -4.93 -1.50 11.99
CA GLY A 220 -5.92 -2.33 11.31
C GLY A 220 -6.54 -3.38 12.23
N THR A 221 -6.69 -3.09 13.53
CA THR A 221 -7.29 -4.02 14.49
C THR A 221 -8.68 -4.50 14.06
N ASP A 222 -9.45 -3.65 13.38
CA ASP A 222 -10.78 -3.93 12.83
C ASP A 222 -10.78 -4.18 11.31
N TYR A 223 -9.64 -4.02 10.63
CA TYR A 223 -9.56 -4.10 9.16
C TYR A 223 -10.05 -5.46 8.64
N PHE A 224 -9.63 -6.56 9.29
CA PHE A 224 -10.07 -7.91 8.92
C PHE A 224 -11.46 -8.28 9.46
N ASP A 225 -12.18 -7.35 10.07
CA ASP A 225 -13.64 -7.50 10.25
C ASP A 225 -14.41 -7.10 8.98
N LEU A 226 -13.78 -6.35 8.07
CA LEU A 226 -14.42 -5.70 6.92
C LEU A 226 -13.84 -6.13 5.56
N HIS A 227 -12.51 -6.25 5.50
CA HIS A 227 -11.72 -6.52 4.30
C HIS A 227 -12.30 -7.68 3.48
N HIS A 228 -12.44 -7.49 2.17
CA HIS A 228 -12.98 -8.47 1.22
C HIS A 228 -14.40 -9.00 1.56
N THR A 229 -15.21 -8.27 2.32
CA THR A 229 -16.60 -8.65 2.64
C THR A 229 -17.59 -7.63 2.07
N PRO A 230 -18.89 -7.97 2.02
CA PRO A 230 -19.95 -6.98 1.74
C PRO A 230 -20.03 -5.84 2.76
N ASP A 231 -19.40 -5.98 3.94
CA ASP A 231 -19.42 -4.97 5.00
C ASP A 231 -18.36 -3.87 4.81
N ASP A 232 -17.50 -4.01 3.79
CA ASP A 232 -16.58 -2.95 3.37
C ASP A 232 -17.36 -1.78 2.71
N THR A 233 -17.79 -0.87 3.57
CA THR A 233 -18.64 0.27 3.22
C THR A 233 -18.19 1.56 3.90
N LEU A 234 -18.52 2.70 3.27
CA LEU A 234 -18.06 4.03 3.69
C LEU A 234 -18.37 4.38 5.15
N ASP A 235 -19.48 3.89 5.71
CA ASP A 235 -19.87 4.17 7.10
C ASP A 235 -18.91 3.57 8.15
N LYS A 236 -17.97 2.71 7.75
CA LYS A 236 -16.93 2.16 8.62
C LYS A 236 -15.72 3.08 8.79
N ILE A 237 -15.57 4.08 7.92
CA ILE A 237 -14.45 5.02 7.97
C ILE A 237 -14.71 6.08 9.03
N ASP A 238 -13.87 6.12 10.07
CA ASP A 238 -13.82 7.24 11.00
C ASP A 238 -13.19 8.47 10.30
N PRO A 239 -13.94 9.57 10.11
CA PRO A 239 -13.40 10.76 9.46
C PRO A 239 -12.22 11.39 10.19
N GLN A 240 -12.11 11.24 11.52
CA GLN A 240 -10.99 11.80 12.29
C GLN A 240 -9.72 10.99 12.12
N ALA A 241 -9.82 9.65 12.09
CA ALA A 241 -8.71 8.78 11.75
C ALA A 241 -8.25 9.03 10.30
N LEU A 242 -9.19 9.13 9.35
CA LEU A 242 -8.88 9.46 7.96
C LEU A 242 -8.15 10.81 7.84
N ALA A 243 -8.60 11.84 8.57
CA ALA A 243 -7.94 13.14 8.57
C ALA A 243 -6.50 13.10 9.13
N GLN A 244 -6.23 12.26 10.13
CA GLN A 244 -4.88 12.04 10.64
C GLN A 244 -3.99 11.35 9.61
N ASN A 245 -4.52 10.39 8.85
CA ASN A 245 -3.81 9.77 7.74
C ASN A 245 -3.43 10.79 6.67
N VAL A 246 -4.39 11.62 6.24
CA VAL A 246 -4.15 12.69 5.25
C VAL A 246 -3.05 13.64 5.74
N ALA A 247 -3.09 14.05 7.01
CA ALA A 247 -2.06 14.91 7.58
C ALA A 247 -0.69 14.24 7.57
N ALA A 248 -0.61 12.95 7.94
CA ALA A 248 0.63 12.20 7.96
C ALA A 248 1.24 12.03 6.57
N TYR A 249 0.44 11.63 5.57
CA TYR A 249 0.92 11.53 4.17
C TYR A 249 1.32 12.89 3.59
N ALA A 250 0.62 13.97 3.95
CA ALA A 250 1.00 15.32 3.51
C ALA A 250 2.36 15.74 4.11
N VAL A 251 2.57 15.52 5.41
CA VAL A 251 3.85 15.80 6.08
C VAL A 251 4.97 14.95 5.48
N PHE A 252 4.76 13.63 5.37
CA PHE A 252 5.72 12.70 4.79
C PHE A 252 6.11 13.12 3.37
N ALA A 253 5.14 13.25 2.47
CA ALA A 253 5.41 13.52 1.07
C ALA A 253 6.05 14.89 0.86
N TYR A 254 5.58 15.92 1.57
CA TYR A 254 6.14 17.26 1.47
C TYR A 254 7.58 17.31 1.97
N LEU A 255 7.88 16.73 3.14
CA LEU A 255 9.24 16.74 3.71
C LEU A 255 10.20 15.87 2.91
N ALA A 256 9.80 14.67 2.49
CA ALA A 256 10.61 13.83 1.61
C ALA A 256 10.96 14.55 0.29
N ALA A 257 10.02 15.34 -0.24
CA ALA A 257 10.22 16.09 -1.47
C ALA A 257 10.96 17.43 -1.27
N SER A 258 11.00 17.97 -0.04
CA SER A 258 11.53 19.32 0.25
C SER A 258 12.87 19.33 0.98
N ILE A 259 13.22 18.28 1.74
CA ILE A 259 14.48 18.23 2.47
C ILE A 259 15.63 18.17 1.45
N GLU A 260 16.35 19.29 1.35
CA GLU A 260 17.52 19.47 0.50
C GLU A 260 18.80 19.38 1.33
N ASN A 261 19.85 18.89 0.67
CA ASN A 261 21.17 18.68 1.25
C ASN A 261 21.89 20.00 1.53
N ALA A 262 21.67 20.62 2.69
CA ALA A 262 22.73 21.42 3.28
C ALA A 262 23.80 20.44 3.78
N GLN A 263 24.85 20.17 2.99
CA GLN A 263 25.98 19.25 3.33
C GLN A 263 25.72 17.72 3.20
N GLY A 264 24.77 17.27 2.37
CA GLY A 264 24.62 15.83 2.06
C GLY A 264 23.52 15.06 2.81
N PHE A 265 22.56 15.75 3.44
CA PHE A 265 21.49 15.16 4.27
C PHE A 265 20.10 15.10 3.62
N GLY A 266 19.84 14.09 2.78
CA GLY A 266 18.64 14.05 1.94
C GLY A 266 18.66 12.87 0.98
N PHE A 267 17.55 12.60 0.32
CA PHE A 267 17.36 11.40 -0.51
C PHE A 267 18.13 11.40 -1.85
N GLY A 268 19.18 12.20 -1.98
CA GLY A 268 19.90 12.46 -3.24
C GLY A 268 20.31 11.21 -4.03
N SER A 269 20.36 11.41 -5.35
CA SER A 269 20.58 10.45 -6.44
C SER A 269 22.00 9.86 -6.54
N ALA A 270 22.75 9.77 -5.44
CA ALA A 270 24.07 9.14 -5.47
C ALA A 270 23.92 7.65 -5.85
N PRO A 271 24.60 7.17 -6.91
CA PRO A 271 24.49 5.79 -7.35
C PRO A 271 24.90 4.86 -6.20
N LYS A 272 24.16 3.76 -6.04
CA LYS A 272 24.52 2.66 -5.14
C LYS A 272 25.97 2.30 -5.39
N ALA A 273 26.80 2.29 -4.34
CA ALA A 273 28.08 1.61 -4.44
C ALA A 273 27.78 0.15 -4.80
N GLU A 274 28.42 -0.37 -5.85
CA GLU A 274 28.34 -1.78 -6.19
C GLU A 274 28.67 -2.60 -4.94
N ASP A 275 27.74 -3.45 -4.53
CA ASP A 275 27.99 -4.42 -3.48
C ASP A 275 29.02 -5.43 -4.01
N THR A 276 30.28 -5.18 -3.70
CA THR A 276 31.40 -6.06 -4.06
C THR A 276 31.53 -7.25 -3.10
N SER A 277 30.58 -7.46 -2.18
CA SER A 277 30.68 -8.49 -1.15
C SER A 277 30.32 -9.91 -1.60
N THR A 278 29.95 -10.13 -2.87
CA THR A 278 29.64 -11.48 -3.38
C THR A 278 30.47 -11.87 -4.60
N ILE A 279 31.79 -11.68 -4.54
CA ILE A 279 32.73 -12.47 -5.36
C ILE A 279 33.89 -12.89 -4.47
N GLY A 280 33.71 -14.03 -3.77
CA GLY A 280 34.69 -14.49 -2.79
C GLY A 280 34.48 -15.91 -2.28
N LYS A 281 34.59 -16.89 -3.20
CA LYS A 281 34.69 -18.35 -3.01
C LYS A 281 33.42 -19.15 -2.72
#